data_AF-A0A0D7EV33-F1
#
_entry.id   AF-A0A0D7EV33-F1
#
_cell.length_a   1.000
_cell.length_b   1.000
_cell.length_c   1.000
_cell.angle_alpha   90.00
_cell.angle_beta   90.00
_cell.angle_gamma   90.00
#
_symmetry.space_group_name_H-M   'P 1'
#
loop_
_entity.id
_entity.type
_entity.pdbx_description
1 polymer ?
#
loop_
_entity_poly.entity_id
_entity_poly.type
_entity_poly.pdbx_seq_one_letter_code
_entity_poly.pdbx_strand_id
1 'polypeptide(L)'
;MDPAVLKEKLITVLGQIQADSGLECPSLTGATKPVENLPKFDSKVWPVATTILATEIGETIPNDVNIFVDETTKLPRSIDETAVFVCEMLKKQNEKEAAAA
;
A
#
# COMPACT_ATOMS: atom_id res chain seq x y z
N MET A 1 10.78 -0.28 9.50
CA MET A 1 10.58 0.84 8.55
C MET A 1 9.74 1.94 9.19
N ASP A 2 9.95 3.19 8.79
CA ASP A 2 9.17 4.36 9.25
C ASP A 2 7.93 4.58 8.35
N PRO A 3 6.72 4.81 8.92
CA PRO A 3 5.50 5.01 8.13
C PRO A 3 5.55 6.22 7.19
N ALA A 4 6.27 7.30 7.53
CA ALA A 4 6.40 8.47 6.68
C ALA A 4 7.19 8.15 5.41
N VAL A 5 8.27 7.36 5.53
CA VAL A 5 9.05 6.89 4.37
C VAL A 5 8.21 5.96 3.50
N LEU A 6 7.43 5.07 4.13
CA LEU A 6 6.57 4.13 3.39
C LEU A 6 5.44 4.86 2.66
N LYS A 7 4.87 5.90 3.29
CA LYS A 7 3.90 6.80 2.66
C LYS A 7 4.47 7.45 1.40
N GLU A 8 5.66 8.05 1.47
CA GLU A 8 6.28 8.70 0.30
C GLU A 8 6.48 7.71 -0.84
N LYS A 9 7.01 6.52 -0.54
CA LYS A 9 7.14 5.42 -1.50
C LYS A 9 5.80 5.02 -2.08
N LEU A 10 4.76 4.87 -1.25
CA LEU A 10 3.43 4.50 -1.70
C LEU A 10 2.83 5.56 -2.63
N ILE A 11 2.99 6.84 -2.32
CA ILE A 11 2.56 7.94 -3.20
C ILE A 11 3.25 7.84 -4.57
N THR A 12 4.56 7.62 -4.59
CA THR A 12 5.32 7.44 -5.84
C THR A 12 4.81 6.24 -6.64
N VAL A 13 4.61 5.09 -6.00
CA VAL A 13 4.10 3.87 -6.66
C VAL A 13 2.72 4.09 -7.25
N LEU A 14 1.80 4.68 -6.49
CA LEU A 14 0.45 4.97 -6.97
C LEU A 14 0.47 5.95 -8.14
N GLY A 15 1.30 6.99 -8.09
CA GLY A 15 1.48 7.94 -9.19
C GLY A 15 2.04 7.28 -10.44
N GLN A 16 3.06 6.42 -10.29
CA GLN A 16 3.67 5.66 -11.38
C GLN A 16 2.62 4.77 -12.07
N ILE A 17 1.81 4.03 -11.31
CA ILE A 17 0.76 3.16 -11.85
C ILE A 17 -0.26 3.94 -12.67
N GLN A 18 -0.68 5.11 -12.18
CA GLN A 18 -1.62 5.96 -12.91
C GLN A 18 -0.99 6.48 -14.21
N ALA A 19 0.27 6.93 -14.16
CA ALA A 19 1.01 7.39 -15.33
C ALA A 19 1.17 6.27 -16.38
N ASP A 20 1.59 5.07 -15.95
CA ASP A 20 1.77 3.90 -16.83
C ASP A 20 0.44 3.43 -17.43
N SER A 21 -0.67 3.64 -16.71
CA SER A 21 -2.02 3.33 -17.19
C SER A 21 -2.62 4.42 -18.09
N GLY A 22 -1.95 5.57 -18.25
CA GLY A 22 -2.47 6.72 -18.98
C GLY A 22 -3.71 7.34 -18.31
N LEU A 23 -3.80 7.24 -16.98
CA LEU A 23 -4.93 7.72 -16.19
C LEU A 23 -4.58 9.02 -15.47
N GLU A 24 -5.60 9.80 -15.13
CA GLU A 24 -5.42 11.01 -14.33
C GLU A 24 -4.97 10.66 -12.91
N CYS A 25 -3.83 11.21 -12.49
CA CYS A 25 -3.36 11.10 -11.11
C CYS A 25 -3.67 12.39 -10.36
N PRO A 26 -4.67 12.42 -9.45
CA PRO A 26 -4.88 13.56 -8.57
C PRO A 26 -3.68 13.73 -7.61
N SER A 27 -3.58 14.90 -6.97
CA SER A 27 -2.59 15.13 -5.92
C SER A 27 -2.78 14.14 -4.78
N LEU A 28 -1.86 13.20 -4.64
CA LEU A 28 -1.87 12.18 -3.61
C LEU A 28 -1.33 12.76 -2.31
N THR A 29 -2.15 12.67 -1.26
CA THR A 29 -1.81 13.11 0.10
C THR A 29 -2.03 11.96 1.07
N GLY A 30 -1.56 12.12 2.31
CA GLY A 30 -1.76 11.10 3.34
C GLY A 30 -3.24 10.74 3.60
N ALA A 31 -4.15 11.71 3.45
CA ALA A 31 -5.59 11.51 3.62
C ALA A 31 -6.28 10.89 2.39
N THR A 32 -5.59 10.81 1.24
CA THR A 32 -6.14 10.25 0.02
C THR A 32 -6.42 8.77 0.18
N LYS A 33 -7.58 8.30 -0.25
CA LYS A 33 -7.96 6.88 -0.25
C LYS A 33 -7.85 6.33 -1.67
N PRO A 34 -6.86 5.49 -1.98
CA PRO A 34 -6.60 5.04 -3.35
C PRO A 34 -7.83 4.43 -4.03
N VAL A 35 -8.59 3.59 -3.32
CA VAL A 35 -9.78 2.91 -3.84
C VAL A 35 -10.91 3.87 -4.21
N GLU A 36 -11.04 5.01 -3.53
CA GLU A 36 -12.10 5.99 -3.79
C GLU A 36 -11.65 7.11 -4.74
N ASN A 37 -10.38 7.50 -4.66
CA ASN A 37 -9.87 8.68 -5.34
C ASN A 37 -9.09 8.40 -6.62
N LEU A 38 -8.51 7.20 -6.78
CA LEU A 38 -7.77 6.85 -7.99
C LEU A 38 -8.67 6.15 -9.00
N PRO A 39 -8.67 6.60 -10.27
CA PRO A 39 -9.48 5.96 -11.30
C PRO A 39 -9.00 4.53 -11.55
N LYS A 40 -9.97 3.63 -11.74
CA LYS A 40 -9.76 2.20 -11.99
C LYS A 40 -8.90 1.49 -10.93
N PHE A 41 -8.78 2.04 -9.72
CA PHE A 41 -8.08 1.39 -8.63
C PHE A 41 -8.96 0.27 -8.03
N ASP A 42 -8.98 -0.86 -8.72
CA ASP A 42 -9.85 -2.01 -8.42
C ASP A 42 -9.05 -3.24 -7.98
N SER A 43 -9.71 -4.41 -7.96
CA SER A 43 -9.15 -5.70 -7.55
C SER A 43 -7.95 -6.18 -8.36
N LYS A 44 -7.68 -5.59 -9.52
CA LYS A 44 -6.53 -5.93 -10.37
C LYS A 44 -5.37 -4.95 -10.19
N VAL A 45 -5.66 -3.71 -9.79
CA VAL A 45 -4.65 -2.66 -9.65
C VAL A 45 -4.02 -2.68 -8.27
N TRP A 46 -4.80 -2.91 -7.20
CA TRP A 46 -4.23 -2.94 -5.85
C TRP A 46 -3.16 -4.02 -5.65
N PRO A 47 -3.27 -5.27 -6.18
CA PRO A 47 -2.21 -6.26 -6.01
C PRO A 47 -0.91 -5.86 -6.71
N VAL A 48 -1.04 -5.17 -7.86
CA VAL A 48 0.12 -4.61 -8.59
C VAL A 48 0.78 -3.52 -7.76
N ALA A 49 0.01 -2.60 -7.19
CA ALA A 49 0.53 -1.57 -6.28
C ALA A 49 1.25 -2.18 -5.06
N THR A 50 0.66 -3.20 -4.45
CA THR A 50 1.27 -3.94 -3.35
C THR A 50 2.59 -4.59 -3.76
N THR A 51 2.64 -5.24 -4.93
CA THR A 51 3.85 -5.90 -5.45
C THR A 51 4.98 -4.92 -5.73
N ILE A 52 4.66 -3.78 -6.37
CA ILE A 52 5.65 -2.74 -6.65
C ILE A 52 6.15 -2.13 -5.34
N LEU A 53 5.25 -1.83 -4.39
CA LEU A 53 5.63 -1.30 -3.08
C LEU A 53 6.55 -2.27 -2.33
N ALA A 54 6.21 -3.56 -2.28
CA ALA A 54 7.02 -4.60 -1.66
C ALA A 54 8.45 -4.63 -2.24
N THR A 55 8.55 -4.55 -3.58
CA THR A 55 9.83 -4.49 -4.28
C THR A 55 10.61 -3.21 -3.94
N GLU A 56 9.94 -2.06 -3.91
CA GLU A 56 10.53 -0.75 -3.61
C GLU A 56 11.11 -0.64 -2.19
N ILE A 57 10.48 -1.33 -1.23
CA ILE A 57 10.92 -1.32 0.17
C ILE A 57 11.81 -2.52 0.52
N GLY A 58 11.98 -3.47 -0.41
CA GLY A 58 12.78 -4.68 -0.22
C GLY A 58 12.17 -5.66 0.79
N GLU A 59 10.86 -5.65 0.97
CA GLU A 59 10.13 -6.47 1.94
C GLU A 59 9.11 -7.37 1.23
N THR A 60 8.64 -8.41 1.92
CA THR A 60 7.58 -9.29 1.37
C THR A 60 6.22 -8.88 1.91
N ILE A 61 5.34 -8.38 1.04
CA ILE A 61 3.94 -8.12 1.39
C ILE A 61 3.06 -9.25 0.83
N PRO A 62 2.22 -9.91 1.64
CA PRO A 62 1.31 -10.95 1.16
C PRO A 62 0.35 -10.38 0.11
N ASN A 63 0.38 -10.94 -1.10
CA ASN A 63 -0.54 -10.54 -2.19
C ASN A 63 -2.00 -10.96 -1.95
N ASP A 64 -2.27 -11.79 -0.95
CA ASP A 64 -3.62 -12.18 -0.54
C ASP A 64 -4.27 -11.13 0.38
N VAL A 65 -3.48 -10.19 0.93
CA VAL A 65 -3.96 -9.16 1.85
C VAL A 65 -4.14 -7.84 1.10
N ASN A 66 -5.37 -7.34 1.06
CA ASN A 66 -5.64 -6.01 0.55
C ASN A 66 -5.24 -4.95 1.58
N ILE A 67 -4.04 -4.39 1.42
CA ILE A 67 -3.51 -3.36 2.34
C ILE A 67 -4.30 -2.03 2.29
N PHE A 68 -5.06 -1.80 1.21
CA PHE A 68 -5.81 -0.57 0.94
C PHE A 68 -7.25 -0.60 1.43
N VAL A 69 -7.74 -1.75 1.87
CA VAL A 69 -9.10 -1.91 2.40
C VAL A 69 -9.01 -2.65 3.72
N ASP A 70 -9.65 -2.09 4.75
CA ASP A 70 -9.73 -2.78 6.01
C ASP A 70 -10.66 -4.01 5.90
N GLU A 71 -10.13 -5.20 6.18
CA GLU A 71 -10.90 -6.44 6.00
C GLU A 71 -12.06 -6.59 6.99
N THR A 72 -12.00 -5.92 8.15
CA THR A 72 -13.01 -6.00 9.22
C THR A 72 -14.18 -5.08 8.91
N THR A 73 -13.88 -3.83 8.59
CA THR A 73 -14.88 -2.78 8.35
C THR A 73 -15.30 -2.69 6.88
N LYS A 74 -14.53 -3.32 5.97
CA LYS A 74 -14.64 -3.18 4.51
C LYS A 74 -14.51 -1.74 4.01
N LEU A 75 -13.89 -0.87 4.81
CA LEU A 75 -13.70 0.53 4.47
C LEU A 75 -12.34 0.75 3.79
N PRO A 76 -12.28 1.64 2.79
CA PRO A 76 -11.03 2.02 2.15
C PRO A 76 -10.14 2.79 3.12
N ARG A 77 -8.88 2.37 3.20
CA ARG A 77 -7.84 3.03 3.97
C ARG A 77 -7.23 4.18 3.19
N SER A 78 -6.91 5.24 3.91
CA SER A 78 -6.07 6.33 3.41
C SER A 78 -4.63 5.87 3.21
N ILE A 79 -3.83 6.64 2.49
CA ILE A 79 -2.40 6.37 2.30
C ILE A 79 -1.67 6.35 3.66
N ASP A 80 -2.00 7.26 4.58
CA ASP A 80 -1.41 7.28 5.92
C ASP A 80 -1.76 6.00 6.70
N GLU A 81 -3.03 5.60 6.70
CA GLU A 81 -3.48 4.36 7.36
C GLU A 81 -2.87 3.11 6.74
N THR A 82 -2.79 3.06 5.40
CA THR A 82 -2.13 1.98 4.67
C THR A 82 -0.66 1.91 5.07
N ALA A 83 0.00 3.06 5.18
CA ALA A 83 1.42 3.10 5.50
C ALA A 83 1.70 2.58 6.92
N VAL A 84 0.90 3.02 7.90
CA VAL A 84 0.96 2.51 9.27
C VAL A 84 0.70 1.02 9.30
N PHE A 85 -0.36 0.55 8.64
CA PHE A 85 -0.72 -0.87 8.61
C PHE A 85 0.39 -1.75 8.04
N VAL A 86 0.99 -1.37 6.91
CA VAL A 86 2.09 -2.12 6.31
C VAL A 86 3.30 -2.13 7.24
N CYS A 87 3.67 -0.99 7.84
CA CYS A 87 4.77 -0.95 8.80
C CYS A 87 4.53 -1.86 10.03
N GLU A 88 3.32 -1.89 10.58
CA GLU A 88 2.97 -2.79 11.68
C GLU A 88 2.97 -4.26 11.25
N MET A 89 2.48 -4.56 10.05
CA MET A 89 2.48 -5.89 9.48
C MET A 89 3.91 -6.42 9.33
N LEU A 90 4.81 -5.62 8.76
CA LEU A 90 6.22 -5.97 8.59
C LEU A 90 6.94 -6.17 9.92
N LYS A 91 6.68 -5.30 10.93
CA LYS A 91 7.20 -5.49 12.29
C LYS A 91 6.81 -6.85 12.86
N LYS A 92 5.52 -7.21 12.77
CA LYS A 92 5.01 -8.51 13.24
C LYS A 92 5.58 -9.69 12.47
N GLN A 93 5.82 -9.55 11.17
CA GLN A 93 6.48 -10.60 10.38
C GLN A 93 7.91 -10.84 10.84
N ASN A 94 8.68 -9.77 11.03
CA ASN A 94 10.08 -9.88 11.50
C ASN A 94 10.16 -10.50 12.91
N GLU A 95 9.23 -10.14 13.81
CA GLU A 95 9.13 -10.77 15.14
C GLU A 95 8.81 -12.27 15.05
N LYS A 96 7.90 -12.65 14.15
CA LYS A 96 7.51 -14.05 13.96
C LYS A 96 8.63 -14.88 13.33
N GLU A 97 9.38 -14.32 12.39
CA GLU A 97 10.53 -14.97 11.77
C GLU A 97 11.67 -15.16 12.78
N ALA A 98 11.95 -14.14 13.60
CA ALA A 98 12.96 -14.23 14.67
C ALA A 98 12.60 -15.25 15.76
N ALA A 99 11.31 -15.49 16.02
CA ALA A 99 10.86 -16.49 16.99
C ALA A 99 10.83 -17.92 16.43
N ALA A 100 10.96 -18.08 15.10
CA ALA A 100 10.95 -19.39 14.42
C ALA A 100 12.36 -19.90 14.05
N ALA A 101 13.40 -19.08 14.26
CA ALA A 101 14.81 -19.40 14.06
C ALA A 101 15.49 -19.86 15.37
#